data_AF-A0A946YMT9-F1
#
_entry.id   AF-A0A946YMT9-F1
#
_cell.length_a   1.000
_cell.length_b   1.000
_cell.length_c   1.000
_cell.angle_alpha   90.00
_cell.angle_beta   90.00
_cell.angle_gamma   90.00
#
_symmetry.space_group_name_H-M   'P 1'
#
loop_
_entity.id
_entity.type
_entity.pdbx_description
1 polymer ?
#
loop_
_entity_poly.entity_id
_entity_poly.type
_entity_poly.pdbx_seq_one_letter_code
_entity_poly.pdbx_strand_id
1 'polypeptide(L)'
;MRKLLHDFYQRYFHDDESLILIILLAVALLILYLFGNELAPVFAAIVIAYLMQAPINGLTSLGVPRLASFALIYALFMGAFLGLL
;
A
#
# COMPACT_ATOMS: atom_id res chain seq x y z
N MET A 1 18.62 25.29 21.23
CA MET A 1 17.53 24.60 20.51
C MET A 1 16.94 25.44 19.35
N ARG A 2 16.57 26.72 19.54
CA ARG A 2 16.05 27.56 18.43
C ARG A 2 17.02 27.78 17.25
N LYS A 3 18.32 27.90 17.51
CA LYS A 3 19.34 28.08 16.45
C LYS A 3 19.52 26.85 15.55
N LEU A 4 19.45 25.64 16.13
CA LEU A 4 19.50 24.39 15.38
C LEU A 4 18.29 24.24 14.43
N LEU A 5 17.10 24.66 14.87
CA LEU A 5 15.90 24.68 14.03
C LEU A 5 16.01 25.70 12.89
N HIS A 6 16.61 26.87 13.15
CA HIS A 6 16.84 27.90 12.12
C HIS A 6 17.89 27.48 11.09
N ASP A 7 19.02 26.90 11.52
CA ASP A 7 20.06 26.40 10.60
C ASP A 7 19.57 25.22 9.76
N PHE A 8 18.70 24.36 10.30
CA PHE A 8 18.08 23.27 9.55
C PHE A 8 17.07 23.80 8.52
N TYR A 9 16.25 24.79 8.92
CA TYR A 9 15.29 25.46 8.04
C TYR A 9 16.01 26.15 6.87
N GLN A 10 17.05 26.94 7.13
CA GLN A 10 17.73 27.73 6.10
C GLN A 10 18.55 26.88 5.11
N ARG A 11 18.95 25.66 5.51
CA ARG A 11 19.76 24.74 4.70
C ARG A 11 18.94 23.70 3.91
N TYR A 12 17.72 23.38 4.36
CA TYR A 12 16.76 22.53 3.63
C TYR A 12 15.74 23.31 2.81
N PHE A 13 15.48 24.58 3.13
CA PHE A 13 14.59 25.47 2.35
C PHE A 13 15.35 26.24 1.27
N HIS A 14 16.29 25.60 0.58
CA HIS A 14 17.09 26.26 -0.45
C HIS A 14 16.58 26.05 -1.88
N ASP A 15 15.51 25.28 -2.07
CA ASP A 15 14.83 25.10 -3.36
C ASP A 15 13.32 24.96 -3.13
N ASP A 16 12.50 25.59 -3.99
CA ASP A 16 11.03 25.55 -3.96
C ASP A 16 10.48 24.10 -3.88
N GLU A 17 11.24 23.13 -4.40
CA GLU A 17 10.91 21.69 -4.41
C GLU A 17 10.94 21.03 -3.02
N SER A 18 11.85 21.46 -2.14
CA SER A 18 11.99 20.86 -0.80
C SER A 18 10.78 21.20 0.10
N LEU A 19 10.21 22.38 -0.12
CA LEU A 19 8.99 22.86 0.54
C LEU A 19 7.78 21.98 0.19
N ILE A 20 7.65 21.62 -1.09
CA ILE A 20 6.59 20.73 -1.58
C ILE A 20 6.68 19.37 -0.91
N LEU A 21 7.90 18.82 -0.77
CA LEU A 21 8.10 17.52 -0.13
C LEU A 21 7.71 17.54 1.36
N ILE A 22 8.02 18.61 2.09
CA ILE A 22 7.62 18.78 3.48
C ILE A 22 6.09 18.87 3.60
N ILE A 23 5.43 19.62 2.71
CA ILE A 23 3.97 19.73 2.67
C ILE A 23 3.34 18.37 2.35
N LEU A 24 3.85 17.67 1.33
CA LEU A 24 3.35 16.36 0.92
C LEU A 24 3.52 15.33 2.04
N LEU A 25 4.68 15.33 2.71
CA LEU A 25 4.93 14.46 3.86
C LEU A 25 3.98 14.77 5.02
N ALA A 26 3.78 16.06 5.33
CA ALA A 26 2.85 16.48 6.38
C ALA A 26 1.40 16.05 6.06
N VAL A 27 0.96 16.21 4.81
CA VAL A 27 -0.36 15.75 4.35
C VAL A 27 -0.47 14.23 4.44
N ALA A 28 0.53 13.48 3.97
CA ALA A 28 0.53 12.02 4.04
C ALA A 28 0.49 11.53 5.50
N LEU A 29 1.27 12.13 6.40
CA LEU A 29 1.22 11.83 7.83
C LEU A 29 -0.13 12.18 8.44
N LEU A 30 -0.75 13.30 8.03
CA LEU A 30 -2.09 13.67 8.50
C LEU A 30 -3.14 12.65 8.06
N ILE A 31 -3.06 12.18 6.80
CA ILE A 31 -3.92 11.12 6.27
C ILE A 31 -3.71 9.82 7.05
N LEU A 32 -2.47 9.42 7.30
CA LEU A 32 -2.16 8.23 8.10
C LEU A 32 -2.60 8.38 9.56
N TYR A 33 -2.53 9.58 10.14
CA TYR A 33 -3.01 9.80 11.50
C TYR A 33 -4.54 9.72 11.61
N LEU A 34 -5.25 10.32 10.65
CA LEU A 34 -6.71 10.36 10.64
C LEU A 34 -7.35 9.06 10.16
N PHE A 35 -6.75 8.42 9.15
CA PHE A 35 -7.32 7.26 8.45
C PHE A 35 -6.47 6.00 8.53
N GLY A 36 -5.30 6.01 9.19
CA GLY A 36 -4.36 4.89 9.17
C GLY A 36 -4.96 3.55 9.62
N ASN A 37 -5.88 3.58 10.60
CA ASN A 37 -6.56 2.38 11.07
C ASN A 37 -7.47 1.75 10.00
N GLU A 38 -8.19 2.58 9.24
CA GLU A 38 -9.08 2.13 8.16
C GLU A 38 -8.32 1.90 6.86
N LEU A 39 -7.20 2.59 6.64
CA LEU A 39 -6.32 2.39 5.50
C LEU A 39 -5.53 1.10 5.61
N ALA A 40 -5.16 0.67 6.82
CA ALA A 40 -4.43 -0.58 7.05
C ALA A 40 -5.11 -1.81 6.38
N PRO A 41 -6.41 -2.10 6.61
CA PRO A 41 -7.09 -3.21 5.94
C PRO A 41 -7.23 -2.98 4.43
N VAL A 42 -7.39 -1.74 3.97
CA VAL A 42 -7.46 -1.41 2.54
C VAL A 42 -6.13 -1.72 1.83
N PHE A 43 -5.01 -1.28 2.39
CA PHE A 43 -3.69 -1.60 1.87
C PHE A 43 -3.42 -3.11 1.89
N ALA A 44 -3.80 -3.80 2.97
CA ALA A 44 -3.70 -5.25 3.05
C ALA A 44 -4.51 -5.92 1.93
N ALA A 45 -5.75 -5.49 1.67
CA ALA A 45 -6.58 -6.02 0.59
C ALA A 45 -5.94 -5.82 -0.79
N ILE A 46 -5.35 -4.66 -1.06
CA ILE A 46 -4.66 -4.37 -2.32
C ILE A 46 -3.44 -5.28 -2.49
N VAL A 47 -2.63 -5.42 -1.45
CA VAL A 47 -1.45 -6.31 -1.46
C VAL A 47 -1.90 -7.75 -1.72
N ILE A 48 -2.91 -8.24 -1.00
CA ILE A 48 -3.46 -9.59 -1.18
C ILE A 48 -3.98 -9.78 -2.62
N ALA A 49 -4.74 -8.83 -3.16
CA ALA A 49 -5.24 -8.90 -4.53
C ALA A 49 -4.09 -9.01 -5.56
N TYR A 50 -3.01 -8.27 -5.33
CA TYR A 50 -1.80 -8.34 -6.18
C TYR A 50 -1.08 -9.68 -6.03
N LEU A 51 -0.98 -10.20 -4.80
CA LEU A 51 -0.41 -11.52 -4.52
C LEU A 51 -1.23 -12.65 -5.15
N MET A 52 -2.56 -12.54 -5.22
CA MET A 52 -3.43 -13.50 -5.91
C MET A 52 -3.24 -13.49 -7.42
N GLN A 53 -2.76 -12.38 -7.99
CA GLN A 53 -2.57 -12.25 -9.43
C GLN A 53 -1.46 -13.17 -9.96
N ALA A 54 -0.39 -13.36 -9.18
CA ALA A 54 0.73 -14.25 -9.54
C ALA A 54 0.32 -15.72 -9.75
N PRO A 55 -0.38 -16.41 -8.82
CA PRO A 55 -0.85 -17.77 -9.04
C PRO A 55 -1.92 -17.85 -10.12
N ILE A 56 -2.78 -16.82 -10.29
CA ILE A 56 -3.77 -16.78 -11.38
C ILE A 56 -3.05 -16.82 -12.73
N ASN A 57 -2.01 -16.00 -12.89
CA ASN A 57 -1.20 -15.96 -14.11
C ASN A 57 -0.45 -17.28 -14.32
N GLY A 58 0.06 -17.91 -13.26
CA GLY A 58 0.66 -19.24 -13.31
C GLY A 58 -0.32 -20.30 -13.83
N LEU A 59 -1.53 -20.39 -13.30
CA LEU A 59 -2.54 -21.32 -13.78
C LEU A 59 -2.99 -21.00 -15.22
N THR A 60 -3.10 -19.71 -15.55
CA THR A 60 -3.48 -19.28 -16.91
C THR A 60 -2.41 -19.67 -17.93
N SER A 61 -1.12 -19.62 -17.57
CA SER A 61 -0.04 -20.04 -18.47
C SER A 61 0.03 -21.55 -18.68
N LEU A 62 -0.55 -22.35 -17.77
CA LEU A 62 -0.75 -23.79 -17.95
C LEU A 62 -1.94 -24.14 -18.88
N GLY A 63 -2.63 -23.14 -19.44
CA GLY A 63 -3.75 -23.34 -20.35
C GLY A 63 -5.13 -23.37 -19.66
N VAL A 64 -5.20 -23.10 -18.35
CA VAL A 64 -6.47 -22.95 -17.65
C VAL A 64 -7.13 -21.63 -18.04
N PRO A 65 -8.44 -21.59 -18.36
CA PRO A 65 -9.11 -20.34 -18.67
C PRO A 65 -9.10 -19.40 -17.45
N ARG A 66 -8.81 -18.12 -17.68
CA ARG A 66 -8.64 -17.09 -16.63
C ARG A 66 -9.75 -17.09 -15.57
N LEU A 67 -11.00 -17.29 -15.99
CA LEU A 67 -12.17 -17.37 -15.10
C LEU A 67 -12.08 -18.55 -14.13
N ALA A 68 -11.64 -19.72 -14.59
CA ALA A 68 -11.45 -20.90 -13.74
C ALA A 68 -10.25 -20.72 -12.79
N SER A 69 -9.14 -20.15 -13.28
CA SER A 69 -7.97 -19.85 -12.43
C SER A 69 -8.34 -18.88 -11.30
N PHE A 70 -9.09 -17.82 -11.62
CA PHE A 70 -9.60 -16.87 -10.63
C PHE A 70 -10.53 -17.56 -9.63
N ALA A 71 -11.54 -18.30 -10.10
CA ALA A 71 -12.50 -18.98 -9.23
C ALA A 71 -11.82 -19.96 -8.26
N LEU A 72 -10.83 -20.72 -8.75
CA LEU A 72 -10.11 -21.71 -7.95
C LEU A 72 -9.24 -21.05 -6.87
N ILE A 73 -8.47 -20.02 -7.23
CA ILE A 73 -7.63 -19.29 -6.26
C ILE A 73 -8.47 -18.51 -5.27
N TYR A 74 -9.57 -17.91 -5.73
CA TYR A 74 -10.51 -17.23 -4.85
C TYR A 74 -11.17 -18.19 -3.85
N ALA A 75 -11.63 -19.35 -4.31
CA ALA A 75 -12.18 -20.39 -3.43
C ALA A 75 -11.16 -20.91 -2.42
N LEU A 76 -9.91 -21.13 -2.86
CA LEU A 76 -8.81 -21.53 -1.98
C LEU A 76 -8.54 -20.45 -0.90
N PHE A 77 -8.45 -19.18 -1.31
CA PHE A 77 -8.21 -18.07 -0.41
C PHE A 77 -9.34 -17.92 0.61
N MET A 78 -10.60 -17.97 0.16
CA MET A 78 -11.76 -17.93 1.06
C MET A 78 -11.81 -19.11 2.01
N GLY A 79 -11.50 -20.32 1.54
CA GLY A 79 -11.40 -21.50 2.39
C GLY A 79 -10.33 -21.35 3.47
N ALA A 80 -9.15 -20.85 3.12
CA ALA A 80 -8.09 -20.58 4.07
C ALA A 80 -8.46 -19.45 5.06
N PHE A 81 -9.07 -18.37 4.57
CA PHE A 81 -9.50 -17.24 5.39
C PHE A 81 -10.57 -17.65 6.40
N LEU A 82 -11.60 -18.41 5.97
CA LEU A 82 -12.64 -18.93 6.85
C LEU A 82 -12.11 -19.96 7.85
N GLY A 83 -11.07 -20.73 7.49
CA GLY A 83 -10.44 -21.68 8.41
C GLY A 83 -9.51 -21.04 9.45
N LEU A 84 -9.04 -19.80 9.19
CA LEU A 84 -8.19 -19.02 10.11
C LEU A 84 -9.00 -18.09 11.01
N LEU A 85 -10.22 -17.73 10.60
CA LEU A 85 -11.20 -16.97 11.38
C LEU A 85 -11.74 -17.79 12.56
#